data_AF-A0A7Y3LGC2-F1
#
_entry.id   AF-A0A7Y3LGC2-F1
#
_cell.length_a   1.000
_cell.length_b   1.000
_cell.length_c   1.000
_cell.angle_alpha   90.00
_cell.angle_beta   90.00
_cell.angle_gamma   90.00
#
_symmetry.space_group_name_H-M   'P 1'
#
loop_
_entity.id
_entity.type
_entity.pdbx_description
1 polymer ?
#
loop_
_entity_poly.entity_id
_entity_poly.type
_entity_poly.pdbx_seq_one_letter_code
_entity_poly.pdbx_strand_id
1 'polypeptide(L)'
;MVEDEAAGRVIPLGALLRPTFGTALLLGGLTGVAAGISGLITAIMGYLGGSTFIVNISHSTYLSPSDCARWLSQNHSTHSCYQAALQDWSFEAVAYRIAAGVTGIQMLLAYLGLRRRSSAKQLPFNLPRHSVDAVAFVAFAGIGVWLAGMGVDSLVVSAGRGAGRGLGTAPAMLALGAIFGWRLIADLRTTPVRTFVWK
;
A
#
# COMPACT_ATOMS: atom_id res chain seq x y z
N MET A 1 -11.19 33.26 35.55
CA MET A 1 -12.00 32.04 35.74
C MET A 1 -12.55 31.66 34.38
N VAL A 2 -11.82 30.84 33.63
CA VAL A 2 -12.31 30.14 32.42
C VAL A 2 -11.94 28.68 32.66
N GLU A 3 -12.64 28.08 33.61
CA GLU A 3 -12.68 26.64 33.84
C GLU A 3 -14.04 26.14 33.34
N ASP A 4 -14.39 26.50 32.11
CA ASP A 4 -15.50 25.84 31.42
C ASP A 4 -14.94 24.61 30.72
N GLU A 5 -15.04 23.50 31.44
CA GLU A 5 -15.50 22.24 30.89
C GLU A 5 -14.76 21.77 29.62
N ALA A 6 -13.54 21.27 29.85
CA ALA A 6 -13.12 20.03 29.20
C ALA A 6 -14.00 18.86 29.69
N ALA A 7 -15.33 19.02 29.65
CA ALA A 7 -16.27 17.93 29.77
C ALA A 7 -15.96 17.02 28.59
N GLY A 8 -15.30 15.90 28.89
CA GLY A 8 -14.94 14.89 27.90
C GLY A 8 -16.20 14.53 27.13
N ARG A 9 -16.34 15.10 25.92
CA ARG A 9 -17.47 14.84 25.05
C ARG A 9 -17.35 13.38 24.68
N VAL A 10 -18.08 12.52 25.39
CA VAL A 10 -18.12 11.08 25.14
C VAL A 10 -18.78 10.92 23.79
N ILE A 11 -17.97 10.82 22.75
CA ILE A 11 -18.45 10.55 21.40
C ILE A 11 -18.92 9.10 21.43
N PRO A 12 -20.21 8.82 21.18
CA PRO A 12 -20.67 7.44 21.14
C PRO A 12 -19.87 6.69 20.09
N LEU A 13 -19.25 5.55 20.45
CA LEU A 13 -18.43 4.74 19.55
C LEU A 13 -19.14 4.45 18.21
N GLY A 14 -20.46 4.28 18.25
CA GLY A 14 -21.29 4.09 17.06
C GLY A 14 -21.23 5.24 16.05
N ALA A 15 -21.00 6.48 16.49
CA ALA A 15 -20.87 7.64 15.60
C ALA A 15 -19.51 7.69 14.88
N LEU A 16 -18.49 7.01 15.42
CA LEU A 16 -17.15 6.91 14.81
C LEU A 16 -17.04 5.75 13.82
N LEU A 17 -17.82 4.69 14.00
CA LEU A 17 -17.73 3.48 13.16
C LEU A 17 -17.87 3.79 11.67
N ARG A 18 -18.85 4.61 11.29
CA ARG A 18 -19.12 4.90 9.88
C ARG A 18 -18.05 5.78 9.22
N PRO A 19 -17.62 6.92 9.81
CA PRO A 19 -16.47 7.68 9.33
C PRO A 19 -15.20 6.84 9.22
N THR A 20 -14.91 6.02 10.24
CA THR A 20 -13.73 5.14 10.24
C THR A 20 -13.80 4.10 9.15
N PHE A 21 -14.96 3.46 8.96
CA PHE A 21 -15.16 2.49 7.90
C PHE A 21 -15.05 3.11 6.50
N GLY A 22 -15.61 4.30 6.28
CA GLY A 22 -15.48 5.02 5.01
C GLY A 22 -14.03 5.40 4.70
N THR A 23 -13.28 5.91 5.70
CA THR A 23 -11.85 6.18 5.57
C THR A 23 -11.02 4.91 5.34
N ALA A 24 -11.34 3.80 6.03
CA ALA A 24 -10.67 2.53 5.85
C ALA A 24 -10.89 1.96 4.44
N LEU A 25 -12.11 2.04 3.90
CA LEU A 25 -12.38 1.64 2.51
C LEU A 25 -11.63 2.51 1.50
N LEU A 26 -11.55 3.82 1.74
CA LEU A 26 -10.82 4.74 0.86
C LEU A 26 -9.32 4.43 0.86
N LEU A 27 -8.70 4.41 2.04
CA LEU A 27 -7.26 4.19 2.17
C LEU A 27 -6.88 2.76 1.77
N GLY A 28 -7.63 1.76 2.25
CA GLY A 28 -7.43 0.36 1.87
C GLY A 28 -7.60 0.14 0.37
N GLY A 29 -8.60 0.77 -0.25
CA GLY A 29 -8.82 0.73 -1.69
C GLY A 29 -7.65 1.33 -2.49
N LEU A 30 -7.15 2.50 -2.08
CA LEU A 30 -5.98 3.13 -2.70
C LEU A 30 -4.71 2.30 -2.54
N THR A 31 -4.48 1.74 -1.35
CA THR A 31 -3.35 0.84 -1.09
C THR A 31 -3.44 -0.43 -1.95
N GLY A 32 -4.63 -1.02 -2.07
CA GLY A 32 -4.86 -2.17 -2.92
C GLY A 32 -4.55 -1.87 -4.39
N VAL A 33 -5.07 -0.77 -4.93
CA VAL A 33 -4.77 -0.33 -6.31
C VAL A 33 -3.26 -0.10 -6.50
N ALA A 34 -2.60 0.56 -5.56
CA ALA A 34 -1.16 0.76 -5.62
C ALA A 34 -0.38 -0.56 -5.60
N ALA A 35 -0.83 -1.56 -4.82
CA ALA A 35 -0.28 -2.91 -4.86
C ALA A 35 -0.53 -3.60 -6.22
N GLY A 36 -1.70 -3.41 -6.83
CA GLY A 36 -1.98 -3.90 -8.18
C GLY A 36 -1.04 -3.32 -9.24
N ILE A 37 -0.87 -1.99 -9.22
CA ILE A 37 0.06 -1.28 -10.11
C ILE A 37 1.49 -1.77 -9.86
N SER A 38 1.90 -1.96 -8.61
CA SER A 38 3.22 -2.50 -8.31
C SER A 38 3.42 -3.93 -8.81
N GLY A 39 2.37 -4.76 -8.78
CA GLY A 39 2.38 -6.08 -9.42
C GLY A 39 2.68 -6.01 -10.91
N LEU A 40 2.07 -5.08 -11.64
CA LEU A 40 2.34 -4.86 -13.06
C LEU A 40 3.77 -4.39 -13.31
N ILE A 41 4.26 -3.44 -12.51
CA ILE A 41 5.65 -2.96 -12.62
C ILE A 41 6.63 -4.10 -12.35
N THR A 42 6.40 -4.89 -11.29
CA THR A 42 7.22 -6.06 -10.97
C THR A 42 7.18 -7.11 -12.09
N ALA A 43 6.02 -7.34 -12.73
CA ALA A 43 5.91 -8.25 -13.87
C ALA A 43 6.75 -7.78 -15.07
N ILE A 44 6.70 -6.48 -15.40
CA ILE A 44 7.52 -5.88 -16.47
C ILE A 44 9.01 -6.01 -16.12
N MET A 45 9.39 -5.72 -14.87
CA MET A 45 10.77 -5.88 -14.41
C MET A 45 11.25 -7.33 -14.48
N GLY A 46 10.40 -8.31 -14.16
CA GLY A 46 10.71 -9.73 -14.30
C GLY A 46 10.83 -10.18 -15.76
N TYR A 47 10.02 -9.62 -16.64
CA TYR A 47 10.12 -9.87 -18.08
C TYR A 47 11.44 -9.35 -18.66
N LEU A 48 11.91 -8.19 -18.21
CA LEU A 48 13.15 -7.57 -18.69
C LEU A 48 14.42 -8.10 -17.99
N GLY A 49 14.37 -8.29 -16.68
CA GLY A 49 15.52 -8.64 -15.83
C GLY A 49 15.56 -10.09 -15.37
N GLY A 50 14.58 -10.91 -15.74
CA GLY A 50 14.44 -12.29 -15.30
C GLY A 50 13.85 -12.43 -13.88
N SER A 51 13.46 -13.65 -13.53
CA SER A 51 12.79 -13.95 -12.26
C SER A 51 13.70 -13.78 -11.02
N THR A 52 15.02 -13.79 -11.19
CA THR A 52 16.01 -13.47 -10.13
C THR A 52 16.00 -12.00 -9.72
N PHE A 53 15.54 -11.10 -10.60
CA PHE A 53 15.38 -9.68 -10.27
C PHE A 53 14.19 -9.45 -9.34
N ILE A 54 13.13 -10.25 -9.47
CA ILE A 54 11.94 -10.17 -8.60
C ILE A 54 12.20 -10.85 -7.26
N VAL A 55 12.82 -12.04 -7.28
CA VAL A 55 12.96 -12.88 -6.11
C VAL A 55 14.44 -13.20 -5.88
N ASN A 56 14.93 -12.91 -4.68
CA ASN A 56 16.23 -13.37 -4.23
C ASN A 56 16.06 -14.69 -3.47
N ILE A 57 16.30 -15.82 -4.14
CA ILE A 57 16.44 -17.11 -3.48
C ILE A 57 17.94 -17.31 -3.26
N SER A 58 18.39 -17.21 -2.01
CA SER A 58 19.76 -17.60 -1.69
C SER A 58 19.95 -19.08 -1.95
N HIS A 59 21.10 -19.50 -2.47
CA HIS A 59 21.47 -20.92 -2.56
C HIS A 59 21.46 -21.62 -1.19
N SER A 60 21.57 -20.87 -0.09
CA SER A 60 21.47 -21.38 1.28
C SER A 60 20.03 -21.57 1.79
N THR A 61 19.02 -21.23 0.98
CA THR A 61 17.63 -21.50 1.33
C THR A 61 17.41 -23.00 1.15
N TYR A 62 17.38 -23.75 2.24
CA TYR A 62 17.21 -25.20 2.22
C TYR A 62 15.81 -25.54 1.70
N LEU A 63 15.71 -25.92 0.43
CA LEU A 63 14.51 -26.57 -0.08
C LEU A 63 14.50 -28.01 0.42
N SER A 64 13.43 -28.40 1.11
CA SER A 64 13.24 -29.79 1.52
C SER A 64 13.15 -30.68 0.26
N PRO A 65 13.64 -31.93 0.29
CA PRO A 65 13.49 -32.86 -0.83
C PRO A 65 12.02 -33.08 -1.23
N SER A 66 11.10 -33.05 -0.25
CA SER A 66 9.66 -33.13 -0.49
C SER A 66 9.10 -31.92 -1.24
N ASP A 67 9.58 -30.71 -0.94
CA ASP A 67 9.17 -29.52 -1.69
C ASP A 67 9.72 -29.58 -3.12
N CYS A 68 10.99 -29.98 -3.32
CA CYS A 68 11.50 -30.09 -4.67
C CYS A 68 10.68 -31.07 -5.53
N ALA A 69 10.33 -32.24 -4.99
CA ALA A 69 9.50 -33.22 -5.71
C ALA A 69 8.13 -32.64 -6.09
N ARG A 70 7.48 -31.91 -5.18
CA ARG A 70 6.21 -31.21 -5.45
C ARG A 70 6.35 -30.22 -6.61
N TRP A 71 7.40 -29.40 -6.60
CA TRP A 71 7.57 -28.34 -7.59
C TRP A 71 7.96 -28.88 -8.97
N LEU A 72 8.83 -29.89 -9.02
CA LEU A 72 9.16 -30.59 -10.27
C LEU A 72 7.94 -31.30 -10.87
N SER A 73 7.06 -31.84 -10.03
CA SER A 73 5.81 -32.49 -10.51
C SER A 73 4.81 -31.52 -11.13
N GLN A 74 4.87 -30.23 -10.77
CA GLN A 74 4.00 -29.19 -11.31
C GLN A 74 4.60 -28.50 -12.55
N ASN A 75 5.92 -28.57 -12.73
CA ASN A 75 6.62 -27.80 -13.75
C ASN A 75 7.60 -28.67 -14.54
N HIS A 76 7.04 -29.46 -15.46
CA HIS A 76 7.77 -30.45 -16.27
C HIS A 76 8.84 -29.84 -17.20
N SER A 77 8.81 -28.52 -17.41
CA SER A 77 9.74 -27.78 -18.26
C SER A 77 11.03 -27.36 -17.54
N THR A 78 11.12 -27.49 -16.22
CA THR A 78 12.30 -27.08 -15.44
C THR A 78 13.10 -28.29 -14.97
N HIS A 79 14.42 -28.24 -15.19
CA HIS A 79 15.33 -29.35 -14.85
C HIS A 79 16.01 -29.19 -13.48
N SER A 80 15.67 -28.15 -12.71
CA SER A 80 16.24 -27.92 -11.38
C SER A 80 15.18 -27.45 -10.38
N CYS A 81 15.27 -27.94 -9.14
CA CYS A 81 14.42 -27.50 -8.03
C CYS A 81 14.46 -25.97 -7.88
N TYR A 82 15.65 -25.38 -8.03
CA TYR A 82 15.87 -23.94 -7.90
C TYR A 82 15.12 -23.13 -8.97
N GLN A 83 15.12 -23.57 -10.24
CA GLN A 83 14.39 -22.87 -11.29
C GLN A 83 12.88 -23.00 -11.12
N ALA A 84 12.40 -24.19 -10.71
CA ALA A 84 11.00 -24.37 -10.37
C ALA A 84 10.61 -23.42 -9.22
N ALA A 85 11.41 -23.41 -8.14
CA ALA A 85 11.29 -22.53 -6.97
C ALA A 85 11.11 -21.05 -7.34
N LEU A 86 12.01 -20.60 -8.22
CA LEU A 86 12.08 -19.21 -8.63
C LEU A 86 10.88 -18.80 -9.49
N GLN A 87 10.44 -19.69 -10.40
CA GLN A 87 9.30 -19.42 -11.27
C GLN A 87 8.01 -19.23 -10.48
N ASP A 88 7.67 -20.17 -9.60
CA ASP A 88 6.40 -20.10 -8.88
C ASP A 88 6.39 -18.98 -7.81
N TRP A 89 7.49 -18.72 -7.08
CA TRP A 89 7.56 -17.52 -6.22
C TRP A 89 7.50 -16.20 -6.99
N SER A 90 8.07 -16.15 -8.20
CA SER A 90 7.97 -14.94 -9.01
C SER A 90 6.54 -14.70 -9.49
N PHE A 91 5.83 -15.78 -9.83
CA PHE A 91 4.42 -15.74 -10.20
C PHE A 91 3.54 -15.34 -9.01
N GLU A 92 3.67 -15.99 -7.85
CA GLU A 92 2.93 -15.65 -6.63
C GLU A 92 3.11 -14.17 -6.25
N ALA A 93 4.35 -13.67 -6.31
CA ALA A 93 4.66 -12.28 -5.99
C ALA A 93 3.91 -11.28 -6.89
N VAL A 94 3.67 -11.63 -8.16
CA VAL A 94 2.90 -10.80 -9.09
C VAL A 94 1.39 -11.04 -8.91
N ALA A 95 0.97 -12.30 -8.82
CA ALA A 95 -0.43 -12.70 -8.73
C ALA A 95 -1.12 -12.13 -7.50
N TYR A 96 -0.50 -12.23 -6.31
CA TYR A 96 -1.08 -11.68 -5.07
C TYR A 96 -1.20 -10.16 -5.10
N ARG A 97 -0.28 -9.47 -5.76
CA ARG A 97 -0.32 -8.02 -5.96
C ARG A 97 -1.46 -7.61 -6.88
N ILE A 98 -1.62 -8.31 -8.01
CA ILE A 98 -2.75 -8.09 -8.93
C ILE A 98 -4.07 -8.36 -8.22
N ALA A 99 -4.17 -9.45 -7.46
CA ALA A 99 -5.36 -9.77 -6.66
C ALA A 99 -5.67 -8.66 -5.64
N ALA A 100 -4.66 -8.14 -4.92
CA ALA A 100 -4.82 -6.98 -4.05
C ALA A 100 -5.28 -5.73 -4.80
N GLY A 101 -4.83 -5.54 -6.04
CA GLY A 101 -5.32 -4.53 -6.98
C GLY A 101 -6.80 -4.62 -7.24
N VAL A 102 -7.27 -5.81 -7.63
CA VAL A 102 -8.70 -6.08 -7.90
C VAL A 102 -9.53 -5.84 -6.66
N THR A 103 -9.11 -6.35 -5.50
CA THR A 103 -9.78 -6.10 -4.21
C THR A 103 -9.80 -4.61 -3.87
N GLY A 104 -8.70 -3.89 -4.13
CA GLY A 104 -8.64 -2.44 -3.94
C GLY A 104 -9.65 -1.68 -4.79
N ILE A 105 -9.82 -2.07 -6.06
CA ILE A 105 -10.85 -1.51 -6.95
C ILE A 105 -12.24 -1.79 -6.39
N GLN A 106 -12.52 -3.02 -5.95
CA GLN A 106 -13.80 -3.38 -5.34
C GLN A 106 -14.10 -2.54 -4.09
N MET A 107 -13.11 -2.32 -3.23
CA MET A 107 -13.23 -1.45 -2.05
C MET A 107 -13.52 0.00 -2.43
N LEU A 108 -12.87 0.54 -3.48
CA LEU A 108 -13.14 1.89 -3.97
C LEU A 108 -14.55 2.01 -4.59
N LEU A 109 -15.01 1.00 -5.32
CA LEU A 109 -16.37 0.98 -5.85
C LEU A 109 -17.40 0.93 -4.72
N ALA A 110 -17.17 0.10 -3.71
CA ALA A 110 -18.00 0.05 -2.50
C ALA A 110 -17.99 1.40 -1.77
N TYR A 111 -16.82 2.02 -1.60
CA TYR A 111 -16.67 3.36 -1.03
C TYR A 111 -17.48 4.41 -1.80
N LEU A 112 -17.38 4.44 -3.13
CA LEU A 112 -18.13 5.39 -3.96
C LEU A 112 -19.64 5.17 -3.85
N GLY A 113 -20.10 3.92 -3.86
CA GLY A 113 -21.51 3.57 -3.68
C GLY A 113 -22.05 4.00 -2.31
N LEU A 114 -21.32 3.68 -1.24
CA LEU A 114 -21.69 4.05 0.13
C LEU A 114 -21.62 5.56 0.36
N ARG A 115 -20.61 6.24 -0.19
CA ARG A 115 -20.47 7.70 -0.12
C ARG A 115 -21.64 8.39 -0.81
N ARG A 116 -22.03 7.97 -2.01
CA ARG A 116 -23.20 8.52 -2.72
C ARG A 116 -24.48 8.41 -1.88
N ARG A 117 -24.73 7.24 -1.28
CA ARG A 117 -25.88 7.03 -0.38
C ARG A 117 -25.80 7.88 0.90
N SER A 118 -24.59 8.11 1.40
CA SER A 118 -24.35 8.92 2.61
C SER A 118 -24.54 10.40 2.38
N SER A 119 -24.05 10.92 1.24
CA SER A 119 -24.23 12.30 0.82
C SER A 119 -25.71 12.63 0.61
N ALA A 120 -26.50 11.71 0.05
CA ALA A 120 -27.96 11.89 -0.07
C ALA A 120 -28.65 12.03 1.30
N LYS A 121 -28.07 11.48 2.37
CA LYS A 121 -28.57 11.56 3.75
C LYS A 121 -27.90 12.67 4.58
N GLN A 122 -27.02 13.49 3.98
CA GLN A 122 -26.23 14.53 4.66
C GLN A 122 -25.42 14.02 5.87
N LEU A 123 -25.02 12.75 5.87
CA LEU A 123 -24.27 12.15 6.99
C LEU A 123 -22.76 12.15 6.71
N PRO A 124 -21.92 12.47 7.72
CA PRO A 124 -20.47 12.38 7.57
C PRO A 124 -20.05 10.93 7.33
N PHE A 125 -19.28 10.69 6.26
CA PHE A 125 -18.83 9.36 5.86
C PHE A 125 -17.33 9.13 6.00
N ASN A 126 -16.55 10.20 6.19
CA ASN A 126 -15.10 10.13 6.37
C ASN A 126 -14.68 10.91 7.61
N LEU A 127 -13.54 10.55 8.17
CA LEU A 127 -12.84 11.35 9.17
C LEU A 127 -12.43 12.74 8.61
N PRO A 128 -12.09 13.70 9.50
CA PRO A 128 -11.57 15.01 9.11
C PRO A 128 -10.42 14.88 8.11
N ARG A 129 -10.53 15.62 7.01
CA ARG A 129 -9.63 15.49 5.85
C ARG A 129 -8.17 15.70 6.21
N HIS A 130 -7.86 16.68 7.08
CA HIS A 130 -6.49 16.99 7.49
C HIS A 130 -5.83 15.83 8.25
N SER A 131 -6.56 15.15 9.15
CA SER A 131 -6.04 14.00 9.90
C SER A 131 -5.78 12.81 8.98
N VAL A 132 -6.69 12.55 8.04
CA VAL A 132 -6.54 11.47 7.07
C VAL A 132 -5.36 11.74 6.14
N ASP A 133 -5.25 12.95 5.60
CA ASP A 133 -4.18 13.31 4.66
C ASP A 133 -2.80 13.29 5.34
N ALA A 134 -2.70 13.68 6.61
CA ALA A 134 -1.45 13.59 7.39
C ALA A 134 -1.04 12.15 7.68
N VAL A 135 -1.95 11.30 8.18
CA VAL A 135 -1.66 9.89 8.45
C VAL A 135 -1.31 9.15 7.16
N ALA A 136 -2.06 9.39 6.09
CA ALA A 136 -1.80 8.79 4.79
C ALA A 136 -0.44 9.22 4.22
N PHE A 137 -0.09 10.51 4.31
CA PHE A 137 1.22 11.00 3.89
C PHE A 137 2.35 10.26 4.60
N VAL A 138 2.33 10.23 5.94
CA VAL A 138 3.39 9.59 6.73
C VAL A 138 3.48 8.10 6.42
N ALA A 139 2.34 7.40 6.35
CA ALA A 139 2.31 5.97 6.06
C ALA A 139 2.85 5.67 4.65
N PHE A 140 2.31 6.31 3.61
CA PHE A 140 2.69 6.03 2.23
C PHE A 140 4.11 6.51 1.89
N ALA A 141 4.49 7.71 2.34
CA ALA A 141 5.85 8.21 2.13
C ALA A 141 6.87 7.37 2.90
N GLY A 142 6.59 7.04 4.18
CA GLY A 142 7.47 6.21 4.99
C GLY A 142 7.69 4.82 4.39
N ILE A 143 6.59 4.12 4.03
CA ILE A 143 6.66 2.82 3.36
C ILE A 143 7.37 2.94 2.01
N GLY A 144 7.07 3.96 1.21
CA GLY A 144 7.70 4.20 -0.08
C GLY A 144 9.21 4.40 0.01
N VAL A 145 9.68 5.23 0.95
CA VAL A 145 11.11 5.48 1.19
C VAL A 145 11.80 4.20 1.68
N TRP A 146 11.19 3.48 2.63
CA TRP A 146 11.72 2.22 3.14
C TRP A 146 11.90 1.17 2.03
N LEU A 147 10.87 0.98 1.19
CA LEU A 147 10.90 0.06 0.06
C LEU A 147 11.92 0.46 -1.01
N ALA A 148 12.07 1.77 -1.27
CA ALA A 148 13.10 2.28 -2.16
C ALA A 148 14.50 1.97 -1.61
N GLY A 149 14.72 2.18 -0.31
CA GLY A 149 15.97 1.83 0.38
C GLY A 149 16.32 0.35 0.23
N MET A 150 15.38 -0.57 0.53
CA MET A 150 15.60 -2.01 0.35
C MET A 150 15.87 -2.39 -1.12
N GLY A 151 15.20 -1.71 -2.05
CA GLY A 151 15.41 -1.91 -3.49
C GLY A 151 16.81 -1.50 -3.94
N VAL A 152 17.28 -0.33 -3.50
CA VAL A 152 18.63 0.18 -3.76
C VAL A 152 19.69 -0.69 -3.10
N ASP A 153 19.47 -1.10 -1.85
CA ASP A 153 20.37 -2.04 -1.15
C ASP A 153 20.50 -3.36 -1.93
N SER A 154 19.39 -3.92 -2.42
CA SER A 154 19.41 -5.13 -3.24
C SER A 154 20.13 -4.93 -4.60
N LEU A 155 20.04 -3.73 -5.20
CA LEU A 155 20.80 -3.40 -6.41
C LEU A 155 22.31 -3.38 -6.13
N VAL A 156 22.73 -2.75 -5.04
CA VAL A 156 24.14 -2.53 -4.70
C VAL A 156 24.79 -3.78 -4.11
N VAL A 157 24.14 -4.40 -3.13
CA VAL A 157 24.69 -5.50 -2.33
C VAL A 157 24.44 -6.86 -2.99
N SER A 158 23.26 -7.06 -3.58
CA SER A 158 22.85 -8.36 -4.16
C SER A 158 22.96 -8.41 -5.68
N ALA A 159 23.69 -7.47 -6.31
CA ALA A 159 23.83 -7.33 -7.76
C ALA A 159 22.47 -7.34 -8.50
N GLY A 160 21.45 -6.71 -7.89
CA GLY A 160 20.10 -6.62 -8.44
C GLY A 160 19.17 -7.79 -8.14
N ARG A 161 19.62 -8.84 -7.46
CA ARG A 161 18.76 -9.96 -7.09
C ARG A 161 17.74 -9.53 -6.03
N GLY A 162 16.45 -9.72 -6.33
CA GLY A 162 15.34 -9.33 -5.46
C GLY A 162 15.01 -7.83 -5.41
N ALA A 163 15.74 -6.98 -6.14
CA ALA A 163 15.51 -5.54 -6.16
C ALA A 163 14.09 -5.15 -6.61
N GLY A 164 13.47 -5.97 -7.47
CA GLY A 164 12.12 -5.77 -7.98
C GLY A 164 11.03 -5.79 -6.90
N ARG A 165 11.25 -6.40 -5.73
CA ARG A 165 10.29 -6.35 -4.60
C ARG A 165 10.12 -4.94 -4.06
N GLY A 166 11.24 -4.25 -3.82
CA GLY A 166 11.26 -2.88 -3.32
C GLY A 166 10.90 -1.89 -4.43
N LEU A 167 11.66 -1.92 -5.53
CA LEU A 167 11.55 -0.94 -6.63
C LEU A 167 10.24 -1.03 -7.40
N GLY A 168 9.59 -2.18 -7.45
CA GLY A 168 8.26 -2.30 -8.08
C GLY A 168 7.17 -1.57 -7.28
N THR A 169 7.31 -1.49 -5.96
CA THR A 169 6.25 -0.96 -5.07
C THR A 169 6.52 0.47 -4.60
N ALA A 170 7.79 0.84 -4.45
CA ALA A 170 8.20 2.17 -3.99
C ALA A 170 7.55 3.32 -4.79
N PRO A 171 7.55 3.32 -6.14
CA PRO A 171 7.03 4.43 -6.92
C PRO A 171 5.54 4.70 -6.67
N ALA A 172 4.72 3.65 -6.58
CA ALA A 172 3.28 3.78 -6.33
C ALA A 172 3.01 4.36 -4.93
N MET A 173 3.76 3.91 -3.92
CA MET A 173 3.63 4.40 -2.54
C MET A 173 4.13 5.85 -2.40
N LEU A 174 5.24 6.19 -3.04
CA LEU A 174 5.76 7.56 -3.05
C LEU A 174 4.82 8.51 -3.78
N ALA A 175 4.19 8.09 -4.88
CA ALA A 175 3.20 8.88 -5.59
C ALA A 175 1.97 9.16 -4.71
N LEU A 176 1.44 8.14 -4.01
CA LEU A 176 0.36 8.33 -3.05
C LEU A 176 0.78 9.28 -1.92
N GLY A 177 1.97 9.08 -1.36
CA GLY A 177 2.55 9.98 -0.36
C GLY A 177 2.59 11.42 -0.86
N ALA A 178 3.15 11.67 -2.05
CA ALA A 178 3.23 12.99 -2.65
C ALA A 178 1.84 13.64 -2.84
N ILE A 179 0.83 12.88 -3.28
CA ILE A 179 -0.55 13.36 -3.45
C ILE A 179 -1.14 13.80 -2.10
N PHE A 180 -1.02 12.97 -1.06
CA PHE A 180 -1.54 13.29 0.26
C PHE A 180 -0.77 14.44 0.94
N GLY A 181 0.55 14.48 0.78
CA GLY A 181 1.40 15.57 1.26
C GLY A 181 1.06 16.90 0.58
N TRP A 182 0.87 16.90 -0.74
CA TRP A 182 0.45 18.08 -1.49
C TRP A 182 -0.90 18.60 -1.01
N ARG A 183 -1.88 17.71 -0.82
CA ARG A 183 -3.20 18.09 -0.30
C ARG A 183 -3.12 18.69 1.09
N LEU A 184 -2.31 18.10 1.98
CA LEU A 184 -2.09 18.62 3.32
C LEU A 184 -1.48 20.03 3.28
N ILE A 185 -0.45 20.24 2.45
CA ILE A 185 0.18 21.55 2.29
C ILE A 185 -0.80 22.57 1.72
N ALA A 186 -1.60 22.20 0.72
CA ALA A 186 -2.59 23.08 0.12
C ALA A 186 -3.65 23.51 1.16
N ASP A 187 -4.17 22.56 1.94
CA ASP A 187 -5.13 22.84 3.01
C ASP A 187 -4.55 23.81 4.06
N LEU A 188 -3.30 23.57 4.50
CA LEU A 188 -2.61 24.45 5.47
C LEU A 188 -2.40 25.87 4.94
N ARG A 189 -2.15 26.04 3.64
CA ARG A 189 -2.00 27.37 3.01
C ARG A 189 -3.32 28.12 2.90
N THR A 190 -4.43 27.40 2.70
CA THR A 190 -5.76 28.02 2.55
C THR A 190 -6.44 28.36 3.87
N THR A 191 -5.92 27.87 5.01
CA THR A 191 -6.49 28.14 6.31
C THR A 191 -6.05 29.54 6.75
N PRO A 192 -6.92 30.57 6.75
CA PRO A 192 -6.53 31.89 7.24
C PRO A 192 -6.13 31.74 8.70
N VAL A 193 -4.95 32.23 9.04
CA VAL A 193 -4.52 32.42 10.43
C VAL A 193 -5.55 33.36 11.04
N ARG A 194 -6.57 32.83 11.71
CA ARG A 194 -7.35 33.61 12.65
C ARG A 194 -6.37 33.99 13.74
N THR A 195 -5.76 35.16 13.59
CA THR A 195 -5.03 35.81 14.66
C THR A 195 -5.97 35.83 15.85
N PHE A 196 -5.62 35.02 16.84
CA PHE A 196 -6.28 35.01 18.13
C PHE A 196 -5.97 36.36 18.76
N VAL A 197 -6.82 37.34 18.50
CA VAL A 197 -6.74 38.65 19.16
C VAL A 197 -7.17 38.41 20.59
N TRP A 198 -6.18 38.23 21.46
CA TRP A 198 -6.36 38.31 22.91
C TRP A 198 -6.88 39.71 23.23
N LYS A 199 -8.11 39.78 23.74
CA LYS A 199 -8.65 40.95 24.45
C LYS A 199 -8.88 40.54 25.89
#